data_AF-A0A2V8X5S8-F1
#
_entry.id   AF-A0A2V8X5S8-F1
#
_cell.length_a   1.000
_cell.length_b   1.000
_cell.length_c   1.000
_cell.angle_alpha   90.00
_cell.angle_beta   90.00
_cell.angle_gamma   90.00
#
_symmetry.space_group_name_H-M   'P 1'
#
loop_
_entity.id
_entity.type
_entity.pdbx_description
1 polymer ?
#
loop_
_entity_poly.entity_id
_entity_poly.type
_entity_poly.pdbx_seq_one_letter_code
_entity_poly.pdbx_strand_id
1 'polypeptide(L)'
;MDVLKKLFEEHFHSPPVRMQPLQGELGGSGRKIVRLASEKVSAIGILYGVREENAAFLEFSKHFRRHGLPVPEIYAEDLDHGAYLEEDLGDTSLFELLSKNRAGENIAPQAVEAYRKVVAVLPRFQVEAGRDLNYKVCYPCASFDRQSIAWDLNYFKYYFLRLAGIPFNEQALEDDFGRLTEFLLSAPSDYFLYRDFQSRNVMLRDGNPYFVDYQGGRKGALQYDIASLLYDAKADLPPELRQQLLEHYLEKLGGFIQLDREAFMRHYYAYVYVRIMQALGAYGFRGFYERKAHFLQSVPYALKNLRWLLHNVRLPVPLPALMDAFKGMLASEKLQGLASEAENLVVRIFSFSFHHGLPKDETGHGGGFVFDGRSLPNPGREERFKTLTGKDGPVIDYLNQQESVHQFLASVLSLVDASVSTYQSRGFKNLMVSFGCTGGQHRSVYLAEQLAKRLRGRNGLEVAVRHLELEKLGKRRALQ
;
A
#
# COMPACT_ATOMS: atom_id res chain seq x y z
N MET A 1 -12.80 26.06 -1.69
CA MET A 1 -11.68 26.19 -2.66
C MET A 1 -11.21 27.63 -2.74
N ASP A 2 -12.11 28.61 -2.82
CA ASP A 2 -11.73 30.03 -2.87
C ASP A 2 -11.00 30.51 -1.62
N VAL A 3 -11.37 30.02 -0.44
CA VAL A 3 -10.61 30.29 0.81
C VAL A 3 -9.14 29.86 0.71
N LEU A 4 -8.83 28.71 0.09
CA LEU A 4 -7.44 28.27 -0.08
C LEU A 4 -6.67 29.15 -1.07
N LYS A 5 -7.31 29.64 -2.12
CA LYS A 5 -6.70 30.60 -3.06
C LYS A 5 -6.36 31.90 -2.35
N LYS A 6 -7.31 32.43 -1.58
CA LYS A 6 -7.13 33.65 -0.78
C LYS A 6 -5.96 33.50 0.18
N LEU A 7 -5.93 32.42 0.98
CA LEU A 7 -4.82 32.16 1.89
C LEU A 7 -3.46 32.06 1.16
N PHE A 8 -3.45 31.47 -0.03
CA PHE A 8 -2.23 31.30 -0.83
C PHE A 8 -1.73 32.65 -1.37
N GLU A 9 -2.64 33.46 -1.90
CA GLU A 9 -2.36 34.80 -2.41
C GLU A 9 -1.89 35.74 -1.30
N GLU A 10 -2.52 35.68 -0.13
CA GLU A 10 -2.14 36.50 1.03
C GLU A 10 -0.75 36.14 1.55
N HIS A 11 -0.42 34.84 1.62
CA HIS A 11 0.87 34.37 2.13
C HIS A 11 2.02 34.53 1.12
N PHE A 12 1.82 34.16 -0.14
CA PHE A 12 2.88 34.14 -1.16
C PHE A 12 2.88 35.36 -2.09
N HIS A 13 1.96 36.32 -1.89
CA HIS A 13 1.79 37.50 -2.72
C HIS A 13 1.67 37.19 -4.23
N SER A 14 1.14 36.01 -4.56
CA SER A 14 0.95 35.55 -5.93
C SER A 14 -0.21 34.53 -6.01
N PRO A 15 -1.03 34.57 -7.07
CA PRO A 15 -2.12 33.61 -7.23
C PRO A 15 -1.58 32.22 -7.59
N PRO A 16 -2.27 31.14 -7.16
CA PRO A 16 -1.95 29.80 -7.62
C PRO A 16 -2.30 29.66 -9.10
N VAL A 17 -1.32 29.29 -9.91
CA VAL A 17 -1.50 29.01 -11.35
C VAL A 17 -2.09 27.62 -11.57
N ARG A 18 -1.77 26.67 -10.67
CA ARG A 18 -2.29 25.30 -10.69
C ARG A 18 -2.89 24.94 -9.34
N MET A 19 -4.05 24.28 -9.39
CA MET A 19 -4.68 23.67 -8.23
C MET A 19 -5.05 22.23 -8.58
N GLN A 20 -4.38 21.27 -7.95
CA GLN A 20 -4.59 19.85 -8.22
C GLN A 20 -5.09 19.16 -6.95
N PRO A 21 -6.32 18.61 -6.95
CA PRO A 21 -6.75 17.71 -5.89
C PRO A 21 -5.81 16.51 -5.80
N LEU A 22 -5.35 16.17 -4.60
CA LEU A 22 -4.51 14.99 -4.34
C LEU A 22 -5.36 13.73 -4.01
N GLN A 23 -6.63 13.71 -4.41
CA GLN A 23 -7.54 12.61 -4.11
C GLN A 23 -7.26 11.38 -4.98
N GLY A 24 -6.81 10.30 -4.33
CA GLY A 24 -6.59 8.97 -4.91
C GLY A 24 -5.99 7.97 -3.91
N GLU A 25 -5.16 8.44 -2.97
CA GLU A 25 -4.42 7.54 -2.04
C GLU A 25 -4.57 7.89 -0.55
N LEU A 26 -5.05 9.10 -0.21
CA LEU A 26 -5.25 9.60 1.16
C LEU A 26 -6.73 9.62 1.63
N GLY A 27 -7.63 9.04 0.81
CA GLY A 27 -9.09 9.25 0.82
C GLY A 27 -9.92 8.53 1.89
N GLY A 28 -9.45 8.48 3.14
CA GLY A 28 -10.20 7.94 4.27
C GLY A 28 -10.86 9.02 5.15
N SER A 29 -10.21 10.17 5.35
CA SER A 29 -10.55 11.10 6.43
C SER A 29 -11.72 12.06 6.15
N GLY A 30 -12.21 12.12 4.91
CA GLY A 30 -13.22 13.12 4.49
C GLY A 30 -12.63 14.51 4.21
N ARG A 31 -11.32 14.69 4.37
CA ARG A 31 -10.58 15.90 3.99
C ARG A 31 -10.52 16.09 2.48
N LYS A 32 -10.60 17.33 2.02
CA LYS A 32 -10.21 17.69 0.65
C LYS A 32 -8.80 18.26 0.70
N ILE A 33 -7.86 17.54 0.10
CA ILE A 33 -6.44 17.92 0.05
C ILE A 33 -6.13 18.35 -1.39
N VAL A 34 -5.51 19.52 -1.53
CA VAL A 34 -5.25 20.16 -2.82
C VAL A 34 -3.83 20.69 -2.82
N ARG A 35 -3.03 20.35 -3.83
CA ARG A 35 -1.76 21.03 -4.11
C ARG A 35 -2.04 22.32 -4.86
N LEU A 36 -1.60 23.45 -4.31
CA LEU A 36 -1.63 24.77 -4.94
C LEU A 36 -0.21 25.14 -5.33
N ALA A 37 -0.01 25.59 -6.57
CA ALA A 37 1.32 25.97 -7.04
C ALA A 37 1.27 27.24 -7.90
N SER A 38 2.24 28.12 -7.69
CA SER A 38 2.62 29.16 -8.64
C SER A 38 3.86 28.72 -9.42
N GLU A 39 4.48 29.60 -10.21
CA GLU A 39 5.73 29.27 -10.92
C GLU A 39 6.92 29.00 -9.98
N LYS A 40 6.88 29.52 -8.74
CA LYS A 40 8.02 29.50 -7.81
C LYS A 40 7.78 28.72 -6.52
N VAL A 41 6.52 28.59 -6.10
CA VAL A 41 6.15 28.00 -4.81
C VAL A 41 5.04 26.98 -4.95
N SER A 42 5.07 25.96 -4.09
CA SER A 42 4.02 24.95 -3.95
C SER A 42 3.65 24.79 -2.47
N ALA A 43 2.36 24.59 -2.21
CA ALA A 43 1.79 24.38 -0.89
C ALA A 43 0.66 23.35 -0.94
N ILE A 44 0.42 22.67 0.17
CA ILE A 44 -0.72 21.78 0.35
C ILE A 44 -1.81 22.51 1.11
N GLY A 45 -2.98 22.59 0.52
CA GLY A 45 -4.17 23.17 1.12
C GLY A 45 -5.15 22.10 1.55
N ILE A 46 -5.64 22.21 2.79
CA ILE A 46 -6.58 21.28 3.38
C ILE A 46 -7.90 22.00 3.64
N LEU A 47 -9.00 21.35 3.30
CA LEU A 47 -10.35 21.73 3.71
C LEU A 47 -11.00 20.59 4.48
N TYR A 48 -11.41 20.88 5.72
CA TYR A 48 -12.06 19.93 6.59
C TYR A 48 -13.00 20.62 7.59
N GLY A 49 -14.23 20.11 7.72
CA GLY A 49 -15.29 20.76 8.50
C GLY A 49 -15.22 20.54 10.02
N VAL A 50 -14.31 19.70 10.52
CA VAL A 50 -14.16 19.46 11.96
C VAL A 50 -13.13 20.43 12.53
N ARG A 51 -13.62 21.50 13.15
CA ARG A 51 -12.80 22.61 13.64
C ARG A 51 -11.80 22.16 14.71
N GLU A 52 -12.23 21.29 15.62
CA GLU A 52 -11.43 20.78 16.74
C GLU A 52 -10.23 19.97 16.24
N GLU A 53 -10.43 19.14 15.22
CA GLU A 53 -9.36 18.34 14.63
C GLU A 53 -8.35 19.20 13.87
N ASN A 54 -8.81 20.25 13.17
CA ASN A 54 -7.92 21.23 12.54
C ASN A 54 -7.12 22.00 13.60
N ALA A 55 -7.76 22.44 14.68
CA ALA A 55 -7.09 23.13 15.78
C ALA A 55 -6.02 22.26 16.44
N ALA A 56 -6.31 20.97 16.66
CA ALA A 56 -5.34 19.99 17.14
C ALA A 56 -4.12 19.89 16.21
N PHE A 57 -4.36 19.72 14.91
CA PHE A 57 -3.29 19.64 13.92
C PHE A 57 -2.38 20.88 13.95
N LEU A 58 -2.97 22.07 13.83
CA LEU A 58 -2.22 23.33 13.72
C LEU A 58 -1.40 23.63 14.99
N GLU A 59 -1.97 23.37 16.17
CA GLU A 59 -1.24 23.51 17.44
C GLU A 59 -0.07 22.53 17.52
N PHE A 60 -0.30 21.26 17.15
CA PHE A 60 0.74 20.24 17.13
C PHE A 60 1.85 20.57 16.13
N SER A 61 1.52 21.00 14.91
CA SER A 61 2.49 21.40 13.88
C SER A 61 3.38 22.55 14.36
N LYS A 62 2.78 23.61 14.89
CA LYS A 62 3.52 24.77 15.43
C LYS A 62 4.38 24.36 16.62
N HIS A 63 3.88 23.49 17.50
CA HIS A 63 4.63 22.99 18.64
C HIS A 63 5.82 22.13 18.23
N PHE A 64 5.62 21.12 17.37
CA PHE A 64 6.67 20.23 16.90
C PHE A 64 7.75 20.98 16.11
N ARG A 65 7.37 21.97 15.30
CA ARG A 65 8.33 22.81 14.59
C ARG A 65 9.21 23.65 15.53
N ARG A 66 8.66 24.17 16.64
CA ARG A 66 9.44 24.87 17.68
C ARG A 66 10.48 23.97 18.34
N HIS A 67 10.21 22.67 18.46
CA HIS A 67 11.15 21.66 18.93
C HIS A 67 12.10 21.14 17.82
N GLY A 68 12.07 21.74 16.62
CA GLY A 68 12.92 21.33 15.50
C GLY A 68 12.62 19.91 15.02
N LEU A 69 11.36 19.45 15.15
CA LEU A 69 10.91 18.20 14.57
C LEU A 69 10.57 18.40 13.09
N PRO A 70 10.82 17.39 12.23
CA PRO A 70 10.59 17.51 10.80
C PRO A 70 9.09 17.31 10.51
N VAL A 71 8.33 18.39 10.65
CA VAL A 71 6.91 18.49 10.31
C VAL A 71 6.72 19.62 9.29
N PRO A 72 5.66 19.60 8.47
CA PRO A 72 5.43 20.67 7.51
C PRO A 72 5.27 22.02 8.21
N GLU A 73 5.78 23.09 7.59
CA GLU A 73 5.43 24.45 7.98
C GLU A 73 3.94 24.70 7.80
N ILE A 74 3.33 25.42 8.75
CA ILE A 74 2.00 25.98 8.54
C ILE A 74 2.19 27.40 8.01
N TYR A 75 1.74 27.62 6.77
CA TYR A 75 1.86 28.92 6.10
C TYR A 75 0.73 29.87 6.49
N ALA A 76 -0.51 29.38 6.50
CA ALA A 76 -1.69 30.19 6.77
C ALA A 76 -2.88 29.31 7.22
N GLU A 77 -3.84 29.88 7.95
CA GLU A 77 -5.01 29.17 8.46
C GLU A 77 -6.25 30.07 8.47
N ASP A 78 -7.42 29.46 8.24
CA ASP A 78 -8.75 30.03 8.39
C ASP A 78 -9.65 28.95 9.00
N LEU A 79 -9.62 28.84 10.32
CA LEU A 79 -10.34 27.81 11.06
C LEU A 79 -11.86 27.96 10.97
N ASP A 80 -12.38 29.18 10.77
CA ASP A 80 -13.82 29.41 10.65
C ASP A 80 -14.37 28.81 9.35
N HIS A 81 -13.55 28.75 8.30
CA HIS A 81 -13.87 28.05 7.05
C HIS A 81 -13.25 26.65 6.94
N GLY A 82 -12.63 26.15 8.02
CA GLY A 82 -12.01 24.83 8.07
C GLY A 82 -10.86 24.65 7.09
N ALA A 83 -10.09 25.71 6.83
CA ALA A 83 -9.04 25.76 5.83
C ALA A 83 -7.66 26.03 6.43
N TYR A 84 -6.62 25.42 5.88
CA TYR A 84 -5.24 25.80 6.18
C TYR A 84 -4.30 25.42 5.03
N LEU A 85 -3.15 26.09 4.99
CA LEU A 85 -2.04 25.85 4.06
C LEU A 85 -0.82 25.37 4.82
N GLU A 86 -0.20 24.33 4.29
CA GLU A 86 1.03 23.75 4.81
C GLU A 86 2.07 23.54 3.71
N GLU A 87 3.30 23.31 4.15
CA GLU A 87 4.46 23.02 3.30
C GLU A 87 4.24 21.79 2.40
N ASP A 88 4.54 21.94 1.11
CA ASP A 88 4.56 20.82 0.19
C ASP A 88 5.86 20.00 0.32
N LEU A 89 5.72 18.81 0.88
CA LEU A 89 6.82 17.87 1.12
C LEU A 89 7.07 16.95 -0.09
N GLY A 90 6.36 17.17 -1.21
CA GLY A 90 6.45 16.34 -2.40
C GLY A 90 5.53 15.12 -2.35
N ASP A 91 5.80 14.15 -3.22
CA ASP A 91 4.90 13.01 -3.45
C ASP A 91 5.40 11.68 -2.89
N THR A 92 6.64 11.61 -2.39
CA THR A 92 7.23 10.32 -2.01
C THR A 92 7.02 10.03 -0.53
N SER A 93 6.14 9.09 -0.22
CA SER A 93 6.01 8.51 1.12
C SER A 93 7.09 7.44 1.43
N LEU A 94 7.32 7.14 2.70
CA LEU A 94 8.16 6.02 3.14
C LEU A 94 7.63 4.68 2.60
N PHE A 95 6.30 4.54 2.51
CA PHE A 95 5.66 3.38 1.89
C PHE A 95 6.00 3.22 0.41
N GLU A 96 5.97 4.31 -0.37
CA GLU A 96 6.34 4.28 -1.78
C GLU A 96 7.83 4.00 -1.98
N LEU A 97 8.70 4.60 -1.15
CA LEU A 97 10.12 4.27 -1.19
C LEU A 97 10.33 2.78 -0.95
N LEU A 98 9.68 2.21 0.06
CA LEU A 98 9.75 0.77 0.35
C LEU A 98 9.28 -0.06 -0.85
N SER A 99 8.12 0.29 -1.41
CA SER A 99 7.51 -0.46 -2.52
C SER A 99 8.39 -0.46 -3.77
N LYS A 100 9.03 0.68 -4.10
CA LYS A 100 9.97 0.80 -5.23
C LYS A 100 11.30 0.07 -5.00
N ASN A 101 11.64 -0.25 -3.75
CA ASN A 101 12.94 -0.79 -3.33
C ASN A 101 12.83 -2.17 -2.67
N ARG A 102 11.81 -2.93 -3.04
CA ARG A 102 11.54 -4.28 -2.54
C ARG A 102 11.50 -5.28 -3.69
N ALA A 103 12.12 -6.44 -3.48
CA ALA A 103 11.97 -7.62 -4.31
C ALA A 103 11.64 -8.83 -3.42
N GLY A 104 10.34 -9.15 -3.30
CA GLY A 104 9.87 -10.15 -2.34
C GLY A 104 10.15 -9.71 -0.90
N GLU A 105 10.83 -10.55 -0.12
CA GLU A 105 11.23 -10.22 1.27
C GLU A 105 12.52 -9.39 1.35
N ASN A 106 13.25 -9.25 0.23
CA ASN A 106 14.48 -8.47 0.19
C ASN A 106 14.15 -6.97 0.06
N ILE A 107 14.59 -6.18 1.03
CA ILE A 107 14.42 -4.72 1.05
C ILE A 107 15.79 -4.07 0.84
N ALA A 108 15.89 -3.14 -0.10
CA ALA A 108 17.15 -2.47 -0.39
C ALA A 108 17.65 -1.65 0.82
N PRO A 109 18.98 -1.51 1.00
CA PRO A 109 19.57 -0.81 2.14
C PRO A 109 19.05 0.62 2.34
N GLN A 110 18.78 1.34 1.25
CA GLN A 110 18.26 2.71 1.31
C GLN A 110 16.85 2.83 1.93
N ALA A 111 15.98 1.84 1.70
CA ALA A 111 14.67 1.81 2.34
C ALA A 111 14.81 1.43 3.83
N VAL A 112 15.68 0.46 4.15
CA VAL A 112 15.99 0.12 5.55
C VAL A 112 16.52 1.33 6.32
N GLU A 113 17.43 2.09 5.72
CA GLU A 113 18.00 3.30 6.34
C GLU A 113 16.94 4.39 6.55
N ALA A 114 16.01 4.56 5.61
CA ALA A 114 14.89 5.48 5.80
C ALA A 114 14.02 5.08 7.02
N TYR A 115 13.73 3.79 7.19
CA TYR A 115 13.03 3.30 8.40
C TYR A 115 13.85 3.52 9.67
N ARG A 116 15.18 3.32 9.64
CA ARG A 116 16.07 3.58 10.79
C ARG A 116 15.99 5.05 11.22
N LYS A 117 16.06 6.00 10.27
CA LYS A 117 15.87 7.43 10.55
C LYS A 117 14.51 7.72 11.19
N VAL A 118 13.45 7.10 10.66
CA VAL A 118 12.08 7.30 11.16
C VAL A 118 11.91 6.83 12.59
N VAL A 119 12.35 5.61 12.91
CA VAL A 119 12.25 5.09 14.29
C VAL A 119 13.15 5.85 15.26
N ALA A 120 14.26 6.43 14.79
CA ALA A 120 15.16 7.23 15.62
C ALA A 120 14.57 8.60 16.00
N VAL A 121 13.67 9.16 15.19
CA VAL A 121 13.01 10.45 15.48
C VAL A 121 11.81 10.27 16.42
N LEU A 122 11.14 9.11 16.40
CA LEU A 122 9.92 8.87 17.18
C LEU A 122 10.04 9.23 18.68
N PRO A 123 11.10 8.86 19.42
CA PRO A 123 11.24 9.25 20.83
C PRO A 123 11.21 10.77 21.07
N ARG A 124 11.63 11.58 20.10
CA ARG A 124 11.57 13.04 20.21
C ARG A 124 10.12 13.54 20.20
N PHE A 125 9.25 12.96 19.38
CA PHE A 125 7.81 13.26 19.44
C PHE A 125 7.22 12.79 20.77
N GLN A 126 7.52 11.56 21.17
CA GLN A 126 6.87 10.91 22.30
C GLN A 126 7.26 11.50 23.65
N VAL A 127 8.53 11.86 23.83
CA VAL A 127 9.10 12.29 25.11
C VAL A 127 9.48 13.76 25.13
N GLU A 128 10.33 14.20 24.19
CA GLU A 128 10.89 15.57 24.18
C GLU A 128 9.78 16.60 23.95
N ALA A 129 9.11 16.55 22.79
CA ALA A 129 7.99 17.44 22.47
C ALA A 129 6.70 17.04 23.20
N GLY A 130 6.53 15.77 23.58
CA GLY A 130 5.37 15.34 24.35
C GLY A 130 5.30 15.98 25.75
N ARG A 131 6.43 16.40 26.32
CA ARG A 131 6.51 16.89 27.70
C ARG A 131 5.69 18.15 27.96
N ASP A 132 5.69 19.09 27.02
CA ASP A 132 5.06 20.41 27.15
C ASP A 132 4.00 20.69 26.07
N LEU A 133 3.53 19.64 25.38
CA LEU A 133 2.43 19.74 24.43
C LEU A 133 1.12 20.16 25.11
N ASN A 134 0.35 21.01 24.43
CA ASN A 134 -0.98 21.41 24.89
C ASN A 134 -2.01 20.30 24.63
N TYR A 135 -2.14 19.34 25.55
CA TYR A 135 -3.11 18.24 25.42
C TYR A 135 -4.59 18.67 25.53
N LYS A 136 -4.89 19.93 25.81
CA LYS A 136 -6.28 20.43 25.85
C LYS A 136 -6.91 20.53 24.46
N VAL A 137 -6.10 20.61 23.40
CA VAL A 137 -6.59 20.67 22.01
C VAL A 137 -6.78 19.29 21.38
N CYS A 138 -6.40 18.20 22.07
CA CYS A 138 -6.52 16.85 21.55
C CYS A 138 -7.96 16.52 21.15
N TYR A 139 -8.11 15.88 19.99
CA TYR A 139 -9.38 15.44 19.45
C TYR A 139 -9.29 13.99 18.92
N PRO A 140 -10.31 13.14 19.12
CA PRO A 140 -11.55 13.37 19.87
C PRO A 140 -11.40 13.26 21.39
N CYS A 141 -10.25 12.80 21.89
CA CYS A 141 -9.97 12.68 23.33
C CYS A 141 -8.51 12.96 23.66
N ALA A 142 -8.25 13.37 24.90
CA ALA A 142 -6.93 13.79 25.38
C ALA A 142 -6.00 12.62 25.77
N SER A 143 -6.54 11.42 25.94
CA SER A 143 -5.80 10.23 26.35
C SER A 143 -6.28 8.97 25.65
N PHE A 144 -5.36 8.03 25.44
CA PHE A 144 -5.66 6.67 25.00
C PHE A 144 -6.10 5.82 26.20
N ASP A 145 -7.27 6.16 26.74
CA ASP A 145 -7.86 5.56 27.93
C ASP A 145 -8.71 4.32 27.62
N ARG A 146 -9.40 3.81 28.66
CA ARG A 146 -10.31 2.65 28.54
C ARG A 146 -11.36 2.84 27.44
N GLN A 147 -11.93 4.04 27.31
CA GLN A 147 -12.96 4.31 26.32
C GLN A 147 -12.36 4.31 24.91
N SER A 148 -11.21 4.96 24.73
CA SER A 148 -10.50 4.97 23.43
C SER A 148 -10.09 3.58 22.98
N ILE A 149 -9.64 2.71 23.90
CA ILE A 149 -9.32 1.30 23.61
C ILE A 149 -10.59 0.53 23.25
N ALA A 150 -11.66 0.70 24.03
CA ALA A 150 -12.93 0.03 23.77
C ALA A 150 -13.52 0.39 22.40
N TRP A 151 -13.36 1.63 21.93
CA TRP A 151 -13.75 2.01 20.57
C TRP A 151 -13.00 1.21 19.50
N ASP A 152 -11.67 1.10 19.60
CA ASP A 152 -10.86 0.32 18.66
C ASP A 152 -11.26 -1.17 18.64
N LEU A 153 -11.46 -1.77 19.82
CA LEU A 153 -11.83 -3.18 19.96
C LEU A 153 -13.25 -3.47 19.45
N ASN A 154 -14.21 -2.59 19.75
CA ASN A 154 -15.58 -2.72 19.23
C ASN A 154 -15.64 -2.47 17.72
N TYR A 155 -14.82 -1.56 17.20
CA TYR A 155 -14.71 -1.33 15.77
C TYR A 155 -14.27 -2.60 15.03
N PHE A 156 -13.27 -3.31 15.56
CA PHE A 156 -12.88 -4.63 15.07
C PHE A 156 -14.02 -5.66 15.18
N LYS A 157 -14.66 -5.78 16.35
CA LYS A 157 -15.74 -6.75 16.60
C LYS A 157 -16.89 -6.60 15.60
N TYR A 158 -17.41 -5.38 15.44
CA TYR A 158 -18.60 -5.14 14.64
C TYR A 158 -18.33 -4.95 13.15
N TYR A 159 -17.27 -4.24 12.79
CA TYR A 159 -17.00 -3.92 11.38
C TYR A 159 -16.06 -4.89 10.69
N PHE A 160 -15.34 -5.73 11.44
CA PHE A 160 -14.55 -6.80 10.84
C PHE A 160 -15.11 -8.19 11.13
N LEU A 161 -15.06 -8.67 12.38
CA LEU A 161 -15.42 -10.06 12.70
C LEU A 161 -16.85 -10.40 12.25
N ARG A 162 -17.83 -9.58 12.63
CA ARG A 162 -19.23 -9.81 12.29
C ARG A 162 -19.49 -9.73 10.77
N LEU A 163 -18.89 -8.77 10.06
CA LEU A 163 -19.06 -8.64 8.60
C LEU A 163 -18.28 -9.70 7.80
N ALA A 164 -17.16 -10.18 8.35
CA ALA A 164 -16.41 -11.30 7.80
C ALA A 164 -17.12 -12.65 8.03
N GLY A 165 -18.09 -12.72 8.94
CA GLY A 165 -18.80 -13.96 9.29
C GLY A 165 -18.00 -14.87 10.21
N ILE A 166 -17.09 -14.30 11.00
CA ILE A 166 -16.29 -15.07 11.97
C ILE A 166 -17.15 -15.29 13.23
N PRO A 167 -17.37 -16.55 13.66
CA PRO A 167 -18.14 -16.81 14.86
C PRO A 167 -17.35 -16.43 16.12
N PHE A 168 -18.03 -15.80 17.08
CA PHE A 168 -17.50 -15.51 18.42
C PHE A 168 -18.65 -15.44 19.43
N ASN A 169 -18.34 -15.71 20.70
CA ASN A 169 -19.28 -15.50 21.81
C ASN A 169 -19.18 -14.05 22.28
N GLU A 170 -20.29 -13.32 22.28
CA GLU A 170 -20.33 -11.88 22.62
C GLU A 170 -19.78 -11.59 24.02
N GLN A 171 -20.26 -12.29 25.04
CA GLN A 171 -19.86 -12.03 26.43
C GLN A 171 -18.40 -12.41 26.66
N ALA A 172 -17.98 -13.60 26.21
CA ALA A 172 -16.62 -14.07 26.43
C ALA A 172 -15.57 -13.19 25.71
N LEU A 173 -15.89 -12.69 24.51
CA LEU A 173 -15.01 -11.77 23.79
C LEU A 173 -14.94 -10.39 24.48
N GLU A 174 -16.06 -9.90 25.02
CA GLU A 174 -16.07 -8.64 25.78
C GLU A 174 -15.28 -8.77 27.10
N ASP A 175 -15.36 -9.91 27.78
CA ASP A 175 -14.56 -10.20 28.99
C ASP A 175 -13.06 -10.24 28.66
N ASP A 176 -12.68 -10.77 27.50
CA ASP A 176 -11.31 -10.71 26.98
C ASP A 176 -10.89 -9.26 26.67
N PHE A 177 -11.74 -8.48 26.02
CA PHE A 177 -11.47 -7.05 25.75
C PHE A 177 -11.28 -6.26 27.05
N GLY A 178 -12.08 -6.53 28.08
CA GLY A 178 -11.93 -5.93 29.41
C GLY A 178 -10.55 -6.23 30.01
N ARG A 179 -10.16 -7.51 30.04
CA ARG A 179 -8.84 -7.96 30.56
C ARG A 179 -7.67 -7.39 29.76
N LEU A 180 -7.77 -7.38 28.44
CA LEU A 180 -6.74 -6.79 27.57
C LEU A 180 -6.62 -5.28 27.85
N THR A 181 -7.74 -4.57 27.99
CA THR A 181 -7.74 -3.14 28.27
C THR A 181 -7.09 -2.82 29.61
N GLU A 182 -7.41 -3.58 30.65
CA GLU A 182 -6.77 -3.45 31.97
C GLU A 182 -5.27 -3.69 31.92
N PHE A 183 -4.85 -4.72 31.19
CA PHE A 183 -3.45 -5.02 31.00
C PHE A 183 -2.71 -3.87 30.27
N LEU A 184 -3.29 -3.33 29.20
CA LEU A 184 -2.71 -2.20 28.45
C LEU A 184 -2.59 -0.94 29.31
N LEU A 185 -3.62 -0.61 30.09
CA LEU A 185 -3.64 0.58 30.95
C LEU A 185 -2.68 0.48 32.14
N SER A 186 -2.12 -0.71 32.41
CA SER A 186 -1.06 -0.87 33.42
C SER A 186 0.33 -0.41 32.92
N ALA A 187 0.48 -0.13 31.62
CA ALA A 187 1.69 0.46 31.06
C ALA A 187 1.74 1.99 31.33
N PRO A 188 2.93 2.57 31.59
CA PRO A 188 3.10 4.02 31.63
C PRO A 188 2.59 4.69 30.35
N SER A 189 1.76 5.73 30.50
CA SER A 189 1.00 6.34 29.40
C SER A 189 1.03 7.87 29.37
N ASP A 190 1.98 8.48 30.08
CA ASP A 190 2.18 9.94 30.15
C ASP A 190 3.02 10.50 29.00
N TYR A 191 3.07 9.82 27.86
CA TYR A 191 3.84 10.22 26.69
C TYR A 191 2.93 10.72 25.58
N PHE A 192 3.47 11.43 24.59
CA PHE A 192 2.72 11.69 23.36
C PHE A 192 2.62 10.41 22.53
N LEU A 193 1.39 10.00 22.26
CA LEU A 193 1.03 8.92 21.35
C LEU A 193 0.58 9.55 20.04
N TYR A 194 1.33 9.30 18.97
CA TYR A 194 1.10 9.86 17.64
C TYR A 194 -0.19 9.33 17.00
N ARG A 195 -0.59 8.10 17.35
CA ARG A 195 -1.82 7.39 16.95
C ARG A 195 -1.75 6.77 15.55
N ASP A 196 -1.38 7.56 14.55
CA ASP A 196 -1.34 7.16 13.13
C ASP A 196 0.09 7.17 12.57
N PHE A 197 1.04 6.70 13.37
CA PHE A 197 2.44 6.54 12.98
C PHE A 197 2.60 5.34 12.04
N GLN A 198 2.43 5.60 10.73
CA GLN A 198 2.42 4.60 9.66
C GLN A 198 3.32 5.03 8.51
N SER A 199 3.75 4.08 7.68
CA SER A 199 4.70 4.36 6.59
C SER A 199 4.15 5.30 5.50
N ARG A 200 2.82 5.40 5.38
CA ARG A 200 2.15 6.33 4.46
C ARG A 200 2.12 7.78 4.98
N ASN A 201 2.25 7.96 6.29
CA ASN A 201 2.18 9.25 6.97
C ASN A 201 3.57 9.85 7.24
N VAL A 202 4.58 9.31 6.56
CA VAL A 202 5.95 9.81 6.57
C VAL A 202 6.35 10.15 5.14
N MET A 203 6.56 11.43 4.87
CA MET A 203 7.04 11.95 3.59
C MET A 203 8.57 11.97 3.57
N LEU A 204 9.16 11.83 2.39
CA LEU A 204 10.61 11.87 2.19
C LEU A 204 10.98 13.02 1.25
N ARG A 205 11.79 13.94 1.77
CA ARG A 205 12.37 15.05 0.99
C ARG A 205 13.87 15.08 1.20
N ASP A 206 14.62 15.02 0.10
CA ASP A 206 16.09 14.98 0.09
C ASP A 206 16.67 13.89 1.01
N GLY A 207 16.02 12.72 1.05
CA GLY A 207 16.43 11.58 1.87
C GLY A 207 16.17 11.73 3.38
N ASN A 208 15.42 12.75 3.81
CA ASN A 208 15.06 12.99 5.20
C ASN A 208 13.54 12.80 5.42
N PRO A 209 13.13 12.20 6.55
CA PRO A 209 11.72 11.97 6.86
C PRO A 209 11.06 13.24 7.41
N TYR A 210 9.83 13.48 6.96
CA TYR A 210 8.91 14.48 7.48
C TYR A 210 7.60 13.80 7.86
N PHE A 211 7.01 14.22 8.97
CA PHE A 211 5.89 13.55 9.62
C PHE A 211 4.60 14.34 9.43
N VAL A 212 3.51 13.66 9.06
CA VAL A 212 2.18 14.23 8.85
C VAL A 212 1.10 13.36 9.52
N ASP A 213 -0.15 13.84 9.54
CA ASP A 213 -1.31 13.07 10.03
C ASP A 213 -1.25 12.74 11.55
N TYR A 214 -0.75 13.68 12.38
CA TYR A 214 -0.68 13.56 13.84
C TYR A 214 -1.84 14.20 14.61
N GLN A 215 -2.89 14.70 13.93
CA GLN A 215 -4.01 15.37 14.59
C GLN A 215 -4.80 14.49 15.56
N GLY A 216 -4.73 13.17 15.40
CA GLY A 216 -5.28 12.20 16.34
C GLY A 216 -4.42 11.98 17.60
N GLY A 217 -3.29 12.68 17.70
CA GLY A 217 -2.31 12.54 18.77
C GLY A 217 -2.87 12.91 20.15
N ARG A 218 -2.44 12.18 21.17
CA ARG A 218 -2.97 12.26 22.54
C ARG A 218 -1.98 11.69 23.55
N LYS A 219 -2.30 11.72 24.85
CA LYS A 219 -1.50 10.99 25.85
C LYS A 219 -1.64 9.49 25.68
N GLY A 220 -0.56 8.74 25.75
CA GLY A 220 -0.60 7.28 25.68
C GLY A 220 0.76 6.61 25.88
N ALA A 221 0.76 5.29 25.69
CA ALA A 221 1.93 4.46 25.90
C ALA A 221 2.85 4.43 24.66
N LEU A 222 4.16 4.38 24.90
CA LEU A 222 5.22 4.44 23.88
C LEU A 222 5.14 3.32 22.84
N GLN A 223 4.69 2.14 23.26
CA GLN A 223 4.59 0.92 22.46
C GLN A 223 3.68 1.09 21.24
N TYR A 224 2.65 1.94 21.35
CA TYR A 224 1.57 2.03 20.35
C TYR A 224 2.09 2.43 18.97
N ASP A 225 2.88 3.49 18.90
CA ASP A 225 3.33 4.08 17.64
C ASP A 225 4.38 3.21 16.95
N ILE A 226 5.34 2.66 17.70
CA ILE A 226 6.34 1.75 17.13
C ILE A 226 5.69 0.45 16.67
N ALA A 227 4.70 -0.07 17.40
CA ALA A 227 3.89 -1.21 16.94
C ALA A 227 3.14 -0.88 15.64
N SER A 228 2.58 0.33 15.53
CA SER A 228 1.86 0.80 14.33
C SER A 228 2.73 0.77 13.08
N LEU A 229 3.98 1.25 13.18
CA LEU A 229 4.90 1.29 12.05
C LEU A 229 5.43 -0.10 11.69
N LEU A 230 5.87 -0.87 12.68
CA LEU A 230 6.54 -2.16 12.43
C LEU A 230 5.58 -3.27 11.99
N TYR A 231 4.30 -3.16 12.37
CA TYR A 231 3.24 -4.08 11.94
C TYR A 231 2.25 -3.44 10.96
N ASP A 232 2.65 -2.36 10.28
CA ASP A 232 1.92 -1.82 9.13
C ASP A 232 1.71 -2.93 8.10
N ALA A 233 0.45 -3.33 7.91
CA ALA A 233 0.09 -4.52 7.16
C ALA A 233 0.61 -4.44 5.71
N LYS A 234 0.36 -3.32 5.01
CA LYS A 234 0.78 -3.19 3.62
C LYS A 234 2.29 -3.03 3.48
N ALA A 235 2.96 -2.49 4.49
CA ALA A 235 4.42 -2.42 4.49
C ALA A 235 5.04 -3.82 4.59
N ASP A 236 4.36 -4.80 5.19
CA ASP A 236 4.77 -6.22 5.27
C ASP A 236 6.28 -6.40 5.49
N LEU A 237 6.83 -5.73 6.51
CA LEU A 237 8.26 -5.82 6.83
C LEU A 237 8.58 -7.25 7.31
N PRO A 238 9.73 -7.85 6.93
CA PRO A 238 10.15 -9.14 7.46
C PRO A 238 10.34 -9.10 9.00
N PRO A 239 10.06 -10.20 9.73
CA PRO A 239 10.20 -10.25 11.19
C PRO A 239 11.58 -9.82 11.70
N GLU A 240 12.65 -10.21 11.02
CA GLU A 240 14.03 -9.89 11.38
C GLU A 240 14.27 -8.38 11.32
N LEU A 241 13.75 -7.73 10.28
CA LEU A 241 13.84 -6.28 10.15
C LEU A 241 13.01 -5.55 11.21
N ARG A 242 11.82 -6.07 11.55
CA ARG A 242 11.01 -5.50 12.66
C ARG A 242 11.78 -5.53 13.96
N GLN A 243 12.45 -6.64 14.26
CA GLN A 243 13.25 -6.79 15.47
C GLN A 243 14.43 -5.80 15.48
N GLN A 244 15.18 -5.68 14.37
CA GLN A 244 16.28 -4.73 14.25
C GLN A 244 15.84 -3.27 14.44
N LEU A 245 14.69 -2.89 13.84
CA LEU A 245 14.13 -1.55 13.98
C LEU A 245 13.60 -1.27 15.38
N LEU A 246 12.98 -2.27 16.04
CA LEU A 246 12.54 -2.17 17.42
C LEU A 246 13.74 -1.99 18.37
N GLU A 247 14.80 -2.76 18.18
CA GLU A 247 16.02 -2.61 18.97
C GLU A 247 16.63 -1.23 18.81
N HIS A 248 16.68 -0.72 17.58
CA HIS A 248 17.17 0.63 17.30
C HIS A 248 16.29 1.70 17.96
N TYR A 249 14.96 1.54 17.92
CA TYR A 249 14.04 2.43 18.63
C TYR A 249 14.30 2.42 20.14
N LEU A 250 14.42 1.25 20.77
CA LEU A 250 14.66 1.12 22.20
C LEU A 250 16.01 1.71 22.63
N GLU A 251 17.04 1.56 21.80
CA GLU A 251 18.35 2.21 22.00
C GLU A 251 18.19 3.74 22.00
N LYS A 252 17.51 4.32 21.01
CA LYS A 252 17.29 5.76 20.93
C LYS A 252 16.41 6.28 22.06
N LEU A 253 15.36 5.56 22.42
CA LEU A 253 14.47 5.89 23.53
C LEU A 253 15.21 5.95 24.87
N GLY A 254 16.18 5.05 25.10
CA GLY A 254 17.03 5.06 26.30
C GLY A 254 17.88 6.33 26.48
N GLY A 255 18.06 7.13 25.42
CA GLY A 255 18.67 8.46 25.50
C GLY A 255 17.75 9.55 26.08
N PHE A 256 16.45 9.31 26.13
CA PHE A 256 15.45 10.28 26.61
C PHE A 256 14.89 9.93 27.99
N ILE A 257 14.81 8.63 28.31
CA ILE A 257 14.25 8.13 29.57
C ILE A 257 15.07 6.96 30.12
N GLN A 258 14.97 6.73 31.42
CA GLN A 258 15.44 5.48 32.02
C GLN A 258 14.52 4.33 31.58
N LEU A 259 14.96 3.56 30.59
CA LEU A 259 14.16 2.52 29.96
C LEU A 259 14.33 1.17 30.68
N ASP A 260 13.24 0.65 31.24
CA ASP A 260 13.11 -0.76 31.57
C ASP A 260 12.63 -1.52 30.32
N ARG A 261 13.55 -2.25 29.68
CA ARG A 261 13.27 -2.99 28.45
C ARG A 261 12.29 -4.14 28.67
N GLU A 262 12.37 -4.83 29.81
CA GLU A 262 11.48 -5.95 30.10
C GLU A 262 10.06 -5.46 30.32
N ALA A 263 9.89 -4.38 31.09
CA ALA A 263 8.59 -3.74 31.29
C ALA A 263 7.97 -3.22 29.99
N PHE A 264 8.79 -2.64 29.10
CA PHE A 264 8.35 -2.23 27.77
C PHE A 264 7.84 -3.43 26.96
N MET A 265 8.67 -4.48 26.86
CA MET A 265 8.37 -5.66 26.05
C MET A 265 7.20 -6.48 26.58
N ARG A 266 6.95 -6.47 27.90
CA ARG A 266 5.79 -7.10 28.52
C ARG A 266 4.47 -6.64 27.89
N HIS A 267 4.36 -5.37 27.51
CA HIS A 267 3.15 -4.78 26.94
C HIS A 267 3.18 -4.66 25.42
N TYR A 268 4.37 -4.64 24.81
CA TYR A 268 4.57 -4.34 23.39
C TYR A 268 3.66 -5.15 22.46
N TYR A 269 3.65 -6.48 22.59
CA TYR A 269 2.84 -7.30 21.70
C TYR A 269 1.33 -7.18 21.95
N ALA A 270 0.89 -6.83 23.15
CA ALA A 270 -0.52 -6.53 23.39
C ALA A 270 -0.96 -5.29 22.60
N TYR A 271 -0.11 -4.25 22.53
CA TYR A 271 -0.34 -3.10 21.66
C TYR A 271 -0.28 -3.47 20.18
N VAL A 272 0.60 -4.38 19.75
CA VAL A 272 0.60 -4.90 18.37
C VAL A 272 -0.75 -5.52 18.02
N TYR A 273 -1.34 -6.35 18.89
CA TYR A 273 -2.67 -6.91 18.66
C TYR A 273 -3.74 -5.81 18.54
N VAL A 274 -3.71 -4.78 19.38
CA VAL A 274 -4.64 -3.64 19.28
C VAL A 274 -4.50 -2.90 17.96
N ARG A 275 -3.27 -2.63 17.49
CA ARG A 275 -3.03 -1.99 16.18
C ARG A 275 -3.59 -2.82 15.03
N ILE A 276 -3.37 -4.13 15.06
CA ILE A 276 -3.89 -5.04 14.03
C ILE A 276 -5.42 -5.06 14.05
N MET A 277 -6.03 -5.15 15.23
CA MET A 277 -7.50 -5.10 15.38
C MET A 277 -8.06 -3.79 14.86
N GLN A 278 -7.47 -2.65 15.21
CA GLN A 278 -7.89 -1.34 14.73
C GLN A 278 -7.79 -1.22 13.20
N ALA A 279 -6.68 -1.70 12.60
CA ALA A 279 -6.52 -1.72 11.15
C ALA A 279 -7.55 -2.62 10.47
N LEU A 280 -7.80 -3.82 11.00
CA LEU A 280 -8.82 -4.74 10.50
C LEU A 280 -10.23 -4.15 10.60
N GLY A 281 -10.57 -3.48 11.72
CA GLY A 281 -11.81 -2.73 11.85
C GLY A 281 -11.99 -1.71 10.74
N ALA A 282 -10.93 -0.95 10.41
CA ALA A 282 -10.93 0.02 9.32
C ALA A 282 -11.09 -0.64 7.94
N TYR A 283 -10.37 -1.72 7.67
CA TYR A 283 -10.51 -2.47 6.42
C TYR A 283 -11.90 -3.08 6.27
N GLY A 284 -12.48 -3.58 7.36
CA GLY A 284 -13.83 -4.14 7.38
C GLY A 284 -14.90 -3.08 7.14
N PHE A 285 -14.83 -1.93 7.82
CA PHE A 285 -15.76 -0.83 7.59
C PHE A 285 -15.67 -0.31 6.14
N ARG A 286 -14.47 0.01 5.66
CA ARG A 286 -14.31 0.56 4.30
C ARG A 286 -14.61 -0.49 3.23
N GLY A 287 -14.14 -1.72 3.44
CA GLY A 287 -14.23 -2.81 2.48
C GLY A 287 -15.60 -3.45 2.44
N PHE A 288 -16.09 -3.96 3.57
CA PHE A 288 -17.37 -4.67 3.64
C PHE A 288 -18.56 -3.71 3.70
N TYR A 289 -18.48 -2.64 4.50
CA TYR A 289 -19.62 -1.72 4.71
C TYR A 289 -19.71 -0.63 3.64
N GLU A 290 -18.65 0.14 3.38
CA GLU A 290 -18.63 1.15 2.31
C GLU A 290 -18.40 0.56 0.91
N ARG A 291 -18.18 -0.75 0.79
CA ARG A 291 -17.95 -1.48 -0.48
C ARG A 291 -16.74 -1.00 -1.29
N LYS A 292 -15.69 -0.52 -0.62
CA LYS A 292 -14.43 -0.11 -1.24
C LYS A 292 -13.44 -1.27 -1.26
N ALA A 293 -13.51 -2.11 -2.30
CA ALA A 293 -12.79 -3.38 -2.40
C ALA A 293 -11.26 -3.28 -2.18
N HIS A 294 -10.60 -2.20 -2.60
CA HIS A 294 -9.15 -2.01 -2.43
C HIS A 294 -8.68 -1.97 -0.96
N PHE A 295 -9.57 -1.71 0.01
CA PHE A 295 -9.24 -1.84 1.43
C PHE A 295 -9.09 -3.30 1.86
N LEU A 296 -9.88 -4.21 1.28
CA LEU A 296 -9.83 -5.65 1.58
C LEU A 296 -8.53 -6.30 1.13
N GLN A 297 -7.85 -5.74 0.12
CA GLN A 297 -6.52 -6.18 -0.31
C GLN A 297 -5.43 -6.05 0.78
N SER A 298 -5.70 -5.31 1.87
CA SER A 298 -4.79 -5.17 3.00
C SER A 298 -4.97 -6.29 4.05
N VAL A 299 -6.13 -6.96 4.05
CA VAL A 299 -6.48 -8.01 5.03
C VAL A 299 -5.50 -9.19 5.01
N PRO A 300 -5.05 -9.71 3.85
CA PRO A 300 -4.09 -10.83 3.79
C PRO A 300 -2.81 -10.58 4.58
N TYR A 301 -2.27 -9.36 4.49
CA TYR A 301 -1.06 -8.99 5.22
C TYR A 301 -1.30 -8.91 6.73
N ALA A 302 -2.47 -8.40 7.15
CA ALA A 302 -2.86 -8.42 8.57
C ALA A 302 -3.02 -9.86 9.10
N LEU A 303 -3.56 -10.79 8.30
CA LEU A 303 -3.64 -12.20 8.65
C LEU A 303 -2.26 -12.86 8.72
N LYS A 304 -1.32 -12.50 7.84
CA LYS A 304 0.08 -12.94 7.91
C LYS A 304 0.72 -12.50 9.23
N ASN A 305 0.49 -11.25 9.66
CA ASN A 305 0.94 -10.76 10.95
C ASN A 305 0.32 -11.53 12.12
N LEU A 306 -0.99 -11.77 12.11
CA LEU A 306 -1.66 -12.56 13.15
C LEU A 306 -1.14 -13.99 13.23
N ARG A 307 -0.90 -14.65 12.09
CA ARG A 307 -0.32 -15.99 12.04
C ARG A 307 1.06 -16.02 12.70
N TRP A 308 1.90 -15.03 12.38
CA TRP A 308 3.22 -14.93 13.00
C TRP A 308 3.11 -14.72 14.52
N LEU A 309 2.23 -13.83 14.98
CA LEU A 309 2.04 -13.55 16.40
C LEU A 309 1.54 -14.78 17.17
N LEU A 310 0.52 -15.48 16.66
CA LEU A 310 -0.02 -16.67 17.32
C LEU A 310 1.00 -17.81 17.46
N HIS A 311 2.00 -17.89 16.59
CA HIS A 311 3.05 -18.90 16.67
C HIS A 311 4.24 -18.48 17.55
N ASN A 312 4.59 -17.19 17.55
CA ASN A 312 5.87 -16.72 18.14
C ASN A 312 5.69 -15.93 19.44
N VAL A 313 4.47 -15.52 19.78
CA VAL A 313 4.21 -14.63 20.91
C VAL A 313 3.20 -15.23 21.86
N ARG A 314 3.54 -15.20 23.15
CA ARG A 314 2.61 -15.51 24.23
C ARG A 314 2.33 -14.25 25.04
N LEU A 315 1.08 -13.82 25.08
CA LEU A 315 0.67 -12.69 25.91
C LEU A 315 0.70 -13.08 27.40
N PRO A 316 1.06 -12.14 28.30
CA PRO A 316 1.07 -12.37 29.74
C PRO A 316 -0.35 -12.37 30.37
N VAL A 317 -1.39 -12.11 29.57
CA VAL A 317 -2.80 -12.12 29.97
C VAL A 317 -3.55 -13.17 29.13
N PRO A 318 -4.37 -14.05 29.76
CA PRO A 318 -5.14 -15.04 29.01
C PRO A 318 -6.34 -14.39 28.32
N LEU A 319 -6.48 -14.63 27.01
CA LEU A 319 -7.53 -14.07 26.15
C LEU A 319 -8.12 -15.16 25.22
N PRO A 320 -8.72 -16.24 25.77
CA PRO A 320 -9.11 -17.41 24.99
C PRO A 320 -10.10 -17.13 23.85
N ALA A 321 -11.16 -16.37 24.09
CA ALA A 321 -12.17 -16.05 23.08
C ALA A 321 -11.59 -15.19 21.95
N LEU A 322 -10.71 -14.23 22.27
CA LEU A 322 -10.01 -13.44 21.27
C LEU A 322 -9.03 -14.29 20.45
N MET A 323 -8.25 -15.16 21.11
CA MET A 323 -7.34 -16.07 20.41
C MET A 323 -8.10 -17.03 19.49
N ASP A 324 -9.26 -17.52 19.90
CA ASP A 324 -10.10 -18.38 19.05
C ASP A 324 -10.72 -17.60 17.88
N ALA A 325 -11.12 -16.34 18.07
CA ALA A 325 -11.56 -15.49 16.97
C ALA A 325 -10.44 -15.28 15.92
N PHE A 326 -9.19 -15.06 16.35
CA PHE A 326 -8.06 -14.97 15.42
C PHE A 326 -7.78 -16.29 14.69
N LYS A 327 -7.84 -17.44 15.37
CA LYS A 327 -7.72 -18.75 14.71
C LYS A 327 -8.86 -18.95 13.69
N GLY A 328 -10.08 -18.57 14.04
CA GLY A 328 -11.24 -18.60 13.14
C GLY A 328 -11.05 -17.73 11.89
N MET A 329 -10.45 -16.54 12.04
CA MET A 329 -10.06 -15.71 10.90
C MET A 329 -9.05 -16.39 9.99
N LEU A 330 -8.01 -17.02 10.56
CA LEU A 330 -6.99 -17.73 9.77
C LEU A 330 -7.55 -18.97 9.06
N ALA A 331 -8.58 -19.61 9.62
CA ALA A 331 -9.25 -20.76 9.00
C ALA A 331 -10.35 -20.38 7.99
N SER A 332 -10.74 -19.10 7.90
CA SER A 332 -11.84 -18.65 7.04
C SER A 332 -11.47 -18.66 5.55
N GLU A 333 -12.12 -19.52 4.76
CA GLU A 333 -11.95 -19.57 3.29
C GLU A 333 -12.23 -18.23 2.63
N LYS A 334 -13.27 -17.50 3.08
CA LYS A 334 -13.59 -16.16 2.59
C LYS A 334 -12.42 -15.20 2.73
N LEU A 335 -11.78 -15.19 3.92
CA LEU A 335 -10.66 -14.30 4.18
C LEU A 335 -9.38 -14.76 3.48
N GLN A 336 -9.17 -16.07 3.32
CA GLN A 336 -8.06 -16.60 2.51
C GLN A 336 -8.24 -16.27 1.02
N GLY A 337 -9.47 -16.25 0.50
CA GLY A 337 -9.78 -15.86 -0.88
C GLY A 337 -9.45 -14.40 -1.21
N LEU A 338 -9.50 -13.50 -0.21
CA LEU A 338 -9.07 -12.11 -0.38
C LEU A 338 -7.56 -12.00 -0.65
N ALA A 339 -6.76 -12.99 -0.22
CA ALA A 339 -5.33 -13.04 -0.49
C ALA A 339 -5.02 -13.35 -1.96
N SER A 340 -5.86 -14.16 -2.62
CA SER A 340 -5.72 -14.44 -4.05
C SER A 340 -6.14 -13.26 -4.94
N GLU A 341 -7.02 -12.36 -4.47
CA GLU A 341 -7.45 -11.17 -5.23
C GLU A 341 -6.46 -9.98 -5.17
N ALA A 342 -5.54 -9.96 -4.21
CA ALA A 342 -4.66 -8.81 -3.95
C ALA A 342 -3.47 -8.67 -4.92
N GLU A 343 -3.23 -9.65 -5.79
CA GLU A 343 -2.06 -9.66 -6.68
C GLU A 343 -2.50 -10.02 -8.11
N ASN A 344 -2.48 -9.03 -9.00
CA ASN A 344 -2.80 -9.20 -10.41
C ASN A 344 -1.92 -10.26 -11.06
N LEU A 345 -2.50 -11.09 -11.93
CA LEU A 345 -1.73 -12.00 -12.78
C LEU A 345 -1.14 -11.20 -13.94
N VAL A 346 0.19 -11.17 -14.05
CA VAL A 346 0.89 -10.56 -15.18
C VAL A 346 1.01 -11.58 -16.31
N VAL A 347 0.34 -11.31 -17.43
CA VAL A 347 0.45 -12.12 -18.65
C VAL A 347 1.47 -11.49 -19.59
N ARG A 348 2.65 -12.12 -19.69
CA ARG A 348 3.76 -11.69 -20.58
C ARG A 348 3.60 -12.38 -21.93
N ILE A 349 3.29 -11.60 -22.96
CA ILE A 349 3.08 -12.08 -24.32
C ILE A 349 4.29 -11.76 -25.18
N PHE A 350 4.86 -12.76 -25.84
CA PHE A 350 6.01 -12.62 -26.71
C PHE A 350 5.70 -13.00 -28.16
N SER A 351 6.27 -12.28 -29.11
CA SER A 351 6.44 -12.77 -30.48
C SER A 351 7.91 -12.94 -30.82
N PHE A 352 8.30 -14.06 -31.42
CA PHE A 352 9.69 -14.38 -31.71
C PHE A 352 9.89 -15.07 -33.07
N SER A 353 11.15 -15.15 -33.51
CA SER A 353 11.58 -15.97 -34.65
C SER A 353 12.18 -17.27 -34.17
N PHE A 354 11.76 -18.40 -34.77
CA PHE A 354 12.38 -19.70 -34.50
C PHE A 354 13.87 -19.75 -34.87
N HIS A 355 14.37 -18.85 -35.74
CA HIS A 355 15.80 -18.75 -36.03
C HIS A 355 16.62 -18.24 -34.84
N HIS A 356 16.00 -17.54 -33.89
CA HIS A 356 16.66 -16.94 -32.74
C HIS A 356 16.33 -17.63 -31.40
N GLY A 357 15.68 -18.80 -31.46
CA GLY A 357 15.31 -19.59 -30.28
C GLY A 357 14.08 -19.09 -29.54
N LEU A 358 13.66 -19.88 -28.54
CA LEU A 358 12.52 -19.57 -27.68
C LEU A 358 12.87 -18.42 -26.71
N PRO A 359 11.91 -17.56 -26.34
CA PRO A 359 12.14 -16.58 -25.27
C PRO A 359 12.44 -17.30 -23.95
N LYS A 360 13.35 -16.74 -23.13
CA LYS A 360 13.70 -17.31 -21.83
C LYS A 360 12.60 -17.01 -20.81
N ASP A 361 12.22 -18.02 -20.02
CA ASP A 361 11.42 -17.82 -18.81
C ASP A 361 12.35 -17.38 -17.67
N GLU A 362 12.21 -16.12 -17.24
CA GLU A 362 12.99 -15.52 -16.16
C GLU A 362 12.33 -15.73 -14.78
N THR A 363 11.14 -16.34 -14.74
CA THR A 363 10.29 -16.39 -13.53
C THR A 363 10.33 -17.74 -12.80
N GLY A 364 11.03 -18.75 -13.36
CA GLY A 364 11.38 -19.98 -12.65
C GLY A 364 10.23 -20.97 -12.38
N HIS A 365 9.00 -20.67 -12.82
CA HIS A 365 7.84 -21.56 -12.63
C HIS A 365 7.45 -22.37 -13.86
N GLY A 366 8.16 -22.25 -14.99
CA GLY A 366 8.06 -23.18 -16.12
C GLY A 366 6.69 -23.26 -16.80
N GLY A 367 5.78 -22.34 -16.49
CA GLY A 367 4.38 -22.39 -16.91
C GLY A 367 4.09 -21.36 -17.97
N GLY A 368 4.16 -21.76 -19.23
CA GLY A 368 3.77 -20.90 -20.33
C GLY A 368 3.49 -21.66 -21.62
N PHE A 369 2.79 -21.01 -22.53
CA PHE A 369 2.48 -21.58 -23.84
C PHE A 369 3.48 -21.10 -24.88
N VAL A 370 3.87 -22.00 -25.77
CA VAL A 370 4.56 -21.66 -27.02
C VAL A 370 3.72 -22.17 -28.18
N PHE A 371 3.19 -21.24 -28.97
CA PHE A 371 2.36 -21.52 -30.12
C PHE A 371 3.16 -21.32 -31.42
N ASP A 372 3.23 -22.36 -32.23
CA ASP A 372 3.92 -22.33 -33.52
C ASP A 372 2.95 -21.90 -34.65
N GLY A 373 3.12 -20.67 -35.14
CA GLY A 373 2.33 -20.13 -36.24
C GLY A 373 2.88 -20.47 -37.63
N ARG A 374 3.91 -21.33 -37.78
CA ARG A 374 4.55 -21.62 -39.08
C ARG A 374 3.64 -22.33 -40.07
N SER A 375 2.60 -23.01 -39.60
CA SER A 375 1.58 -23.65 -40.44
C SER A 375 0.61 -22.66 -41.09
N LEU A 376 0.49 -21.44 -40.56
CA LEU A 376 -0.44 -20.43 -41.06
C LEU A 376 0.04 -19.80 -42.38
N PRO A 377 -0.86 -19.25 -43.22
CA PRO A 377 -0.51 -18.52 -44.44
C PRO A 377 0.57 -17.48 -44.20
N ASN A 378 1.57 -17.42 -45.07
CA ASN A 378 2.81 -16.69 -44.83
C ASN A 378 2.85 -15.39 -45.65
N PRO A 379 2.56 -14.20 -45.06
CA PRO A 379 2.57 -12.93 -45.78
C PRO A 379 3.94 -12.64 -46.42
N GLY A 380 5.03 -13.07 -45.79
CA GLY A 380 6.40 -12.83 -46.28
C GLY A 380 6.74 -13.48 -47.63
N ARG A 381 5.85 -14.29 -48.22
CA ARG A 381 6.00 -14.77 -49.61
C ARG A 381 5.56 -13.75 -50.66
N GLU A 382 4.76 -12.76 -50.26
CA GLU A 382 4.28 -11.72 -51.18
C GLU A 382 5.11 -10.45 -51.01
N GLU A 383 5.60 -9.92 -52.14
CA GLU A 383 6.50 -8.76 -52.16
C GLU A 383 5.93 -7.56 -51.37
N ARG A 384 4.63 -7.33 -51.51
CA ARG A 384 3.89 -6.23 -50.85
C ARG A 384 3.91 -6.26 -49.32
N PHE A 385 4.20 -7.41 -48.69
CA PHE A 385 4.23 -7.52 -47.23
C PHE A 385 5.64 -7.60 -46.65
N LYS A 386 6.70 -7.65 -47.47
CA LYS A 386 8.08 -7.86 -46.99
C LYS A 386 8.57 -6.78 -46.03
N THR A 387 8.19 -5.53 -46.24
CA THR A 387 8.58 -4.38 -45.40
C THR A 387 7.60 -4.10 -44.27
N LEU A 388 6.47 -4.80 -44.24
CA LEU A 388 5.42 -4.65 -43.24
C LEU A 388 5.58 -5.69 -42.13
N THR A 389 4.84 -5.52 -41.04
CA THR A 389 4.84 -6.35 -39.85
C THR A 389 3.42 -6.76 -39.50
N GLY A 390 3.27 -7.68 -38.54
CA GLY A 390 1.95 -8.09 -38.03
C GLY A 390 1.16 -6.99 -37.30
N LYS A 391 1.72 -5.77 -37.15
CA LYS A 391 1.01 -4.59 -36.63
C LYS A 391 0.39 -3.73 -37.73
N ASP A 392 0.79 -3.93 -38.98
CA ASP A 392 0.38 -3.08 -40.09
C ASP A 392 -0.95 -3.57 -40.67
N GLY A 393 -1.85 -2.62 -40.93
CA GLY A 393 -3.20 -2.87 -41.44
C GLY A 393 -3.27 -3.88 -42.60
N PRO A 394 -2.46 -3.74 -43.67
CA PRO A 394 -2.50 -4.67 -44.79
C PRO A 394 -2.18 -6.12 -44.44
N VAL A 395 -1.26 -6.35 -43.48
CA VAL A 395 -0.90 -7.70 -43.01
C VAL A 395 -1.99 -8.26 -42.08
N ILE A 396 -2.57 -7.41 -41.24
CA ILE A 396 -3.71 -7.74 -40.38
C ILE A 396 -4.89 -8.19 -41.23
N ASP A 397 -5.25 -7.41 -42.26
CA ASP A 397 -6.37 -7.70 -43.15
C ASP A 397 -6.16 -9.00 -43.93
N TYR A 398 -4.94 -9.22 -44.44
CA TYR A 398 -4.58 -10.47 -45.10
C TYR A 398 -4.78 -11.68 -44.19
N LEU A 399 -4.28 -11.62 -42.94
CA LEU A 399 -4.38 -12.72 -41.98
C LEU A 399 -5.83 -12.93 -41.50
N ASN A 400 -6.61 -11.85 -41.37
CA ASN A 400 -8.04 -11.89 -41.03
C ASN A 400 -8.92 -12.51 -42.14
N GLN A 401 -8.44 -12.63 -43.37
CA GLN A 401 -9.19 -13.29 -44.44
C GLN A 401 -8.99 -14.82 -44.45
N GLN A 402 -8.09 -15.36 -43.62
CA GLN A 402 -7.71 -16.77 -43.65
C GLN A 402 -8.44 -17.56 -42.57
N GLU A 403 -9.27 -18.52 -42.98
CA GLU A 403 -10.02 -19.38 -42.04
C GLU A 403 -9.10 -20.13 -41.07
N SER A 404 -7.97 -20.64 -41.58
CA SER A 404 -6.96 -21.34 -40.77
C SER A 404 -6.37 -20.49 -39.64
N VAL A 405 -6.27 -19.16 -39.85
CA VAL A 405 -5.78 -18.22 -38.83
C VAL A 405 -6.84 -18.04 -37.74
N HIS A 406 -8.12 -17.94 -38.10
CA HIS A 406 -9.22 -17.84 -37.14
C HIS A 406 -9.34 -19.09 -36.28
N GLN A 407 -9.32 -20.28 -36.89
CA GLN A 407 -9.41 -21.56 -36.18
C GLN A 407 -8.25 -21.74 -35.19
N PHE A 408 -7.03 -21.40 -35.62
CA PHE A 408 -5.85 -21.44 -34.76
C PHE A 408 -5.98 -20.46 -33.59
N LEU A 409 -6.32 -19.20 -33.88
CA LEU A 409 -6.44 -18.16 -32.86
C LEU A 409 -7.54 -18.50 -31.86
N ALA A 410 -8.71 -18.98 -32.30
CA ALA A 410 -9.80 -19.39 -31.41
C ALA A 410 -9.36 -20.48 -30.43
N SER A 411 -8.62 -21.48 -30.91
CA SER A 411 -8.09 -22.57 -30.08
C SER A 411 -7.10 -22.04 -29.03
N VAL A 412 -6.20 -21.15 -29.45
CA VAL A 412 -5.25 -20.49 -28.54
C VAL A 412 -5.97 -19.65 -27.49
N LEU A 413 -6.92 -18.81 -27.91
CA LEU A 413 -7.65 -17.93 -27.00
C LEU A 413 -8.42 -18.75 -25.96
N SER A 414 -9.07 -19.84 -26.36
CA SER A 414 -9.77 -20.75 -25.45
C SER A 414 -8.83 -21.35 -24.38
N LEU A 415 -7.67 -21.88 -24.81
CA LEU A 415 -6.70 -22.50 -23.92
C LEU A 415 -6.08 -21.48 -22.94
N VAL A 416 -5.73 -20.29 -23.44
CA VAL A 416 -5.16 -19.22 -22.62
C VAL A 416 -6.21 -18.66 -21.66
N ASP A 417 -7.47 -18.45 -22.10
CA ASP A 417 -8.56 -17.96 -21.24
C ASP A 417 -8.82 -18.92 -20.05
N ALA A 418 -8.84 -20.23 -20.30
CA ALA A 418 -8.98 -21.24 -19.25
C ALA A 418 -7.80 -21.24 -18.27
N SER A 419 -6.58 -21.07 -18.80
CA SER A 419 -5.36 -21.04 -17.99
C SER A 419 -5.27 -19.79 -17.14
N VAL A 420 -5.58 -18.62 -17.71
CA VAL A 420 -5.65 -17.35 -16.98
C VAL A 420 -6.59 -17.45 -15.77
N SER A 421 -7.80 -17.99 -15.98
CA SER A 421 -8.78 -18.18 -14.90
C SER A 421 -8.24 -19.10 -13.79
N THR A 422 -7.57 -20.19 -14.17
CA THR A 422 -6.95 -21.13 -13.22
C THR A 422 -5.75 -20.48 -12.50
N TYR A 423 -4.97 -19.66 -13.18
CA TYR A 423 -3.80 -19.02 -12.60
C TYR A 423 -4.22 -17.95 -11.58
N GLN A 424 -5.25 -17.17 -11.89
CA GLN A 424 -5.83 -16.20 -10.95
C GLN A 424 -6.39 -16.90 -9.70
N SER A 425 -7.19 -17.95 -9.86
CA SER A 425 -7.74 -18.70 -8.71
C SER A 425 -6.68 -19.37 -7.83
N ARG A 426 -5.55 -19.79 -8.41
CA ARG A 426 -4.42 -20.38 -7.66
C ARG A 426 -3.41 -19.35 -7.16
N GLY A 427 -3.66 -18.06 -7.41
CA GLY A 427 -2.79 -16.97 -6.95
C GLY A 427 -1.41 -16.95 -7.61
N PHE A 428 -1.25 -17.47 -8.83
CA PHE A 428 0.01 -17.34 -9.58
C PHE A 428 0.24 -15.87 -10.01
N LYS A 429 1.51 -15.44 -10.03
CA LYS A 429 1.87 -14.06 -10.39
C LYS A 429 2.13 -13.84 -11.87
N ASN A 430 2.59 -14.86 -12.58
CA ASN A 430 3.06 -14.72 -13.96
C ASN A 430 2.52 -15.85 -14.84
N LEU A 431 2.12 -15.49 -16.06
CA LEU A 431 1.84 -16.43 -17.14
C LEU A 431 2.56 -15.95 -18.39
N MET A 432 3.35 -16.84 -19.01
CA MET A 432 4.04 -16.53 -20.26
C MET A 432 3.30 -17.14 -21.45
N VAL A 433 3.07 -16.35 -22.49
CA VAL A 433 2.48 -16.83 -23.76
C VAL A 433 3.31 -16.35 -24.93
N SER A 434 3.85 -17.27 -25.71
CA SER A 434 4.78 -16.96 -26.79
C SER A 434 4.26 -17.46 -28.13
N PHE A 435 4.36 -16.62 -29.16
CA PHE A 435 4.04 -16.95 -30.53
C PHE A 435 5.31 -16.96 -31.38
N GLY A 436 5.58 -18.08 -32.05
CA GLY A 436 6.72 -18.25 -32.94
C GLY A 436 6.30 -18.28 -34.39
N CYS A 437 7.08 -17.67 -35.28
CA CYS A 437 7.03 -17.95 -36.72
C CYS A 437 8.45 -17.94 -37.30
N THR A 438 8.61 -18.23 -38.59
CA THR A 438 9.95 -18.30 -39.20
C THR A 438 10.73 -16.99 -39.05
N GLY A 439 10.21 -15.87 -39.56
CA GLY A 439 10.90 -14.58 -39.51
C GLY A 439 10.59 -13.71 -38.28
N GLY A 440 9.61 -14.11 -37.46
CA GLY A 440 9.20 -13.40 -36.24
C GLY A 440 8.59 -12.00 -36.44
N GLN A 441 8.21 -11.63 -37.66
CA GLN A 441 7.79 -10.26 -38.02
C GLN A 441 6.30 -10.13 -38.36
N HIS A 442 5.66 -11.16 -38.92
CA HIS A 442 4.27 -11.12 -39.38
C HIS A 442 3.32 -11.91 -38.47
N ARG A 443 3.22 -13.23 -38.71
CA ARG A 443 2.26 -14.14 -38.07
C ARG A 443 2.33 -14.11 -36.54
N SER A 444 3.53 -14.23 -35.97
CA SER A 444 3.72 -14.23 -34.51
C SER A 444 3.38 -12.89 -33.87
N VAL A 445 3.72 -11.78 -34.54
CA VAL A 445 3.39 -10.42 -34.09
C VAL A 445 1.88 -10.22 -34.08
N TYR A 446 1.21 -10.60 -35.17
CA TYR A 446 -0.24 -10.54 -35.30
C TYR A 446 -0.94 -11.32 -34.19
N LEU A 447 -0.57 -12.59 -33.99
CA LEU A 447 -1.19 -13.45 -32.95
C LEU A 447 -0.98 -12.90 -31.54
N ALA A 448 0.21 -12.37 -31.24
CA ALA A 448 0.52 -11.75 -29.96
C ALA A 448 -0.37 -10.52 -29.68
N GLU A 449 -0.56 -9.65 -30.68
CA GLU A 449 -1.42 -8.47 -30.54
C GLU A 449 -2.91 -8.84 -30.41
N GLN A 450 -3.38 -9.88 -31.11
CA GLN A 450 -4.76 -10.36 -30.95
C GLN A 450 -5.02 -10.90 -29.53
N LEU A 451 -4.10 -11.69 -28.98
CA LEU A 451 -4.21 -12.15 -27.59
C LEU A 451 -4.15 -10.98 -26.61
N ALA A 452 -3.25 -10.02 -26.81
CA ALA A 452 -3.16 -8.85 -25.97
C ALA A 452 -4.46 -8.04 -25.98
N LYS A 453 -5.05 -7.84 -27.16
CA LYS A 453 -6.34 -7.17 -27.33
C LYS A 453 -7.47 -7.90 -26.59
N ARG A 454 -7.46 -9.24 -26.58
CA ARG A 454 -8.45 -10.08 -25.88
C ARG A 454 -8.35 -9.99 -24.34
N LEU A 455 -7.14 -9.83 -23.81
CA LEU A 455 -6.87 -9.86 -22.37
C LEU A 455 -6.86 -8.47 -21.70
N ARG A 456 -6.48 -7.40 -22.44
CA ARG A 456 -6.48 -6.03 -21.91
C ARG A 456 -7.87 -5.61 -21.43
N GLY A 457 -7.93 -4.99 -20.26
CA GLY A 457 -9.18 -4.51 -19.65
C GLY A 457 -9.94 -5.53 -18.80
N ARG A 458 -9.44 -6.76 -18.67
CA ARG A 458 -9.98 -7.74 -17.71
C ARG A 458 -9.50 -7.44 -16.29
N ASN A 459 -10.40 -7.57 -15.31
CA ASN A 459 -10.07 -7.34 -13.91
C ASN A 459 -9.00 -8.33 -13.41
N GLY A 460 -8.05 -7.83 -12.62
CA GLY A 460 -7.02 -8.65 -12.01
C GLY A 460 -5.92 -9.13 -12.98
N LEU A 461 -5.83 -8.56 -14.18
CA LEU A 461 -4.80 -8.89 -15.18
C LEU A 461 -3.98 -7.67 -15.59
N GLU A 462 -2.68 -7.86 -15.66
CA GLU A 462 -1.76 -6.94 -16.33
C GLU A 462 -1.21 -7.63 -17.59
N VAL A 463 -1.16 -6.91 -18.71
CA VAL A 463 -0.74 -7.48 -20.01
C VAL A 463 0.48 -6.74 -20.54
N ALA A 464 1.61 -7.44 -20.60
CA ALA A 464 2.86 -6.92 -21.16
C ALA A 464 3.18 -7.63 -22.48
N VAL A 465 3.41 -6.89 -23.56
CA VAL A 465 3.68 -7.45 -24.91
C VAL A 465 5.07 -7.07 -25.37
N ARG A 466 5.84 -8.03 -25.88
CA ARG A 466 7.19 -7.81 -26.44
C ARG A 466 7.37 -8.51 -27.77
N HIS A 467 7.98 -7.82 -28.74
CA HIS A 467 8.21 -8.34 -30.09
C HIS A 467 9.71 -8.44 -30.34
N LEU A 468 10.30 -9.59 -30.01
CA LEU A 468 11.75 -9.73 -29.91
C LEU A 468 12.49 -9.40 -31.22
N GLU A 469 11.91 -9.78 -32.37
CA GLU A 469 12.52 -9.50 -33.67
C GLU A 469 12.35 -8.04 -34.09
N LEU A 470 11.19 -7.42 -33.81
CA LEU A 470 10.97 -6.02 -34.12
C LEU A 470 11.82 -5.10 -33.24
N GLU A 471 12.00 -5.45 -31.96
CA GLU A 471 12.91 -4.74 -31.03
C GLU A 471 14.36 -4.74 -31.53
N LYS A 472 14.84 -5.88 -32.08
CA LYS A 472 16.17 -5.98 -32.68
C LYS A 472 16.30 -5.14 -33.95
N LEU A 473 15.29 -5.16 -34.82
CA LEU A 473 15.28 -4.37 -36.07
C LEU A 473 15.26 -2.86 -35.77
N GLY A 474 14.49 -2.42 -34.77
CA GLY A 474 14.46 -1.03 -34.33
C GLY A 474 15.82 -0.56 -33.78
N LYS A 475 16.50 -1.39 -32.97
CA LYS A 475 17.85 -1.08 -32.46
C LYS A 475 18.89 -0.94 -33.58
N ARG A 476 18.83 -1.77 -34.61
CA ARG A 476 19.75 -1.67 -35.78
C ARG A 476 19.52 -0.39 -36.60
N ARG A 477 18.27 0.07 -36.70
CA ARG A 477 17.93 1.33 -37.40
C ARG A 477 18.28 2.59 -36.61
N ALA A 478 18.41 2.50 -35.28
CA ALA A 478 18.81 3.62 -34.43
C ALA A 478 20.34 3.77 -34.28
N LEU A 479 21.09 2.75 -34.72
CA LEU A 479 22.56 2.72 -34.73
C LEU A 479 23.16 3.00 -36.13
N GLN A 480 22.30 3.21 -37.13
CA GLN A 480 22.62 3.71 -38.47
C GLN A 480 22.10 5.14 -38.58
#